data_AF-A0AAV2IGT4-F1
#
_entry.id   AF-A0AAV2IGT4-F1
#
_cell.length_a   1.000
_cell.length_b   1.000
_cell.length_c   1.000
_cell.angle_alpha   90.00
_cell.angle_beta   90.00
_cell.angle_gamma   90.00
#
_symmetry.space_group_name_H-M   'P 1'
#
loop_
_entity.id
_entity.type
_entity.pdbx_description
1 polymer ?
#
loop_
_entity_poly.entity_id
_entity_poly.type
_entity_poly.pdbx_seq_one_letter_code
_entity_poly.pdbx_strand_id
1 'polypeptide(L)'
;MAEYLASIFGTEKDKVNCSFYFKIGACRHGDRCSRLHNRPTFSQTILLQNLYLNPQNAALTADGSHIMLDDVQAQQEYDEFFEEIFVELEDKYGEIEEMNVCDNLGDHLVGNVYVRFHKEEDAEKAVGELNNRWFNQRPIHCELSPVTDFREACCRQYEMGECTRGGFCNFMHLKPISRELRRELYGRSGRKKGRKSRSRSPPTSNSGRRESKGSRDREERNNSSRENGRPERERGGRGGGGGGAERGDRGGDRRDRRRSRSRDRHGRY
;
A
#
# COMPACT_ATOMS: atom_id res chain seq x y z
N MET A 1 -32.19 4.35 -4.47
CA MET A 1 -32.29 3.01 -3.86
C MET A 1 -31.01 2.20 -4.02
N ALA A 2 -30.39 2.19 -5.22
CA ALA A 2 -29.09 1.56 -5.45
C ALA A 2 -27.93 2.15 -4.61
N GLU A 3 -27.84 3.48 -4.45
CA GLU A 3 -26.81 4.11 -3.62
C GLU A 3 -26.91 3.75 -2.13
N TYR A 4 -28.13 3.60 -1.60
CA TYR A 4 -28.35 3.19 -0.21
C TYR A 4 -27.90 1.75 0.02
N LEU A 5 -28.19 0.85 -0.93
CA LEU A 5 -27.75 -0.55 -0.87
C LEU A 5 -26.23 -0.69 -1.04
N ALA A 6 -25.62 0.10 -1.92
CA ALA A 6 -24.16 0.17 -2.09
C ALA A 6 -23.46 0.70 -0.82
N SER A 7 -24.11 1.60 -0.06
CA SER A 7 -23.57 2.09 1.21
C SER A 7 -23.65 1.10 2.38
N ILE A 8 -24.39 0.01 2.19
CA ILE A 8 -24.61 -1.03 3.20
C ILE A 8 -23.72 -2.25 2.89
N PHE A 9 -23.70 -2.70 1.64
CA PHE A 9 -22.99 -3.91 1.24
C PHE A 9 -21.49 -3.82 1.54
N GLY A 10 -20.95 -4.83 2.25
CA GLY A 10 -19.54 -4.87 2.63
C GLY A 10 -19.14 -3.93 3.77
N THR A 11 -20.08 -3.22 4.38
CA THR A 11 -19.84 -2.35 5.54
C THR A 11 -20.39 -2.96 6.83
N GLU A 12 -20.03 -2.41 7.98
CA GLU A 12 -20.56 -2.86 9.29
C GLU A 12 -22.09 -2.68 9.41
N LYS A 13 -22.71 -1.91 8.51
CA LYS A 13 -24.16 -1.71 8.45
C LYS A 13 -24.87 -2.90 7.83
N ASP A 14 -24.17 -3.74 7.08
CA ASP A 14 -24.70 -5.02 6.61
C ASP A 14 -24.80 -6.00 7.79
N LYS A 15 -26.04 -6.27 8.21
CA LYS A 15 -26.32 -7.20 9.31
C LYS A 15 -26.36 -8.66 8.84
N VAL A 16 -26.38 -8.90 7.53
CA VAL A 16 -26.50 -10.23 6.93
C VAL A 16 -25.11 -10.77 6.58
N ASN A 17 -24.30 -9.98 5.88
CA ASN A 17 -22.97 -10.40 5.45
C ASN A 17 -21.90 -10.05 6.49
N CYS A 18 -20.88 -10.90 6.59
CA CYS A 18 -19.75 -10.63 7.45
C CYS A 18 -18.85 -9.57 6.81
N SER A 19 -18.84 -8.36 7.38
CA SER A 19 -17.98 -7.26 6.93
C SER A 19 -16.49 -7.64 6.95
N PHE A 20 -16.04 -8.40 7.95
CA PHE A 20 -14.63 -8.83 8.04
C PHE A 20 -14.26 -9.82 6.95
N TYR A 21 -15.10 -10.82 6.70
CA TYR A 21 -14.81 -11.76 5.60
C TYR A 21 -14.81 -11.06 4.25
N PHE A 22 -15.75 -10.14 4.02
CA PHE A 22 -15.80 -9.39 2.76
C PHE A 22 -14.56 -8.50 2.54
N LYS A 23 -14.13 -7.77 3.58
CA LYS A 23 -13.00 -6.83 3.47
C LYS A 23 -11.63 -7.49 3.56
N ILE A 24 -11.51 -8.51 4.42
CA ILE A 24 -10.23 -9.11 4.81
C ILE A 24 -10.03 -10.48 4.15
N GLY A 25 -11.10 -11.12 3.67
CA GLY A 25 -11.04 -12.50 3.17
C GLY A 25 -10.95 -13.56 4.27
N ALA A 26 -10.91 -13.14 5.55
CA ALA A 26 -10.80 -14.01 6.70
C ALA A 26 -11.66 -13.53 7.87
N CYS A 27 -12.11 -14.45 8.70
CA CYS A 27 -12.90 -14.16 9.89
C CYS A 27 -12.46 -15.04 11.05
N ARG A 28 -12.28 -14.44 12.23
CA ARG A 28 -11.93 -15.16 13.47
C ARG A 28 -12.89 -16.28 13.88
N HIS A 29 -14.14 -16.21 13.42
CA HIS A 29 -15.14 -17.24 13.74
C HIS A 29 -15.16 -18.38 12.70
N GLY A 30 -14.46 -18.25 11.58
CA GLY A 30 -14.47 -19.23 10.49
C GLY A 30 -15.89 -19.57 10.05
N ASP A 31 -16.17 -20.86 9.86
CA ASP A 31 -17.52 -21.34 9.48
C ASP A 31 -18.55 -21.25 10.62
N ARG A 32 -18.14 -20.95 11.86
CA ARG A 32 -19.05 -20.71 12.99
C ARG A 32 -19.53 -19.25 13.08
N CYS A 33 -19.22 -18.42 12.09
CA CYS A 33 -19.68 -17.04 12.06
C CYS A 33 -21.21 -16.97 11.98
N SER A 34 -21.83 -16.07 12.74
CA SER A 34 -23.28 -15.84 12.68
C SER A 34 -23.71 -15.05 11.45
N ARG A 35 -22.76 -14.45 10.72
CA ARG A 35 -22.97 -13.70 9.49
C ARG A 35 -22.47 -14.51 8.30
N LEU A 36 -23.03 -14.26 7.12
CA LEU A 36 -22.70 -15.00 5.90
C LEU A 36 -21.30 -14.67 5.38
N HIS A 37 -20.56 -15.72 4.99
CA HIS A 37 -19.29 -15.64 4.27
C HIS A 37 -19.53 -16.02 2.81
N ASN A 38 -19.69 -15.02 1.94
CA ASN A 38 -19.92 -15.25 0.52
C ASN A 38 -18.59 -15.50 -0.18
N ARG A 39 -18.22 -16.78 -0.32
CA ARG A 39 -17.05 -17.20 -1.11
C ARG A 39 -17.29 -16.84 -2.58
N PRO A 40 -16.46 -15.99 -3.20
CA PRO A 40 -16.64 -15.61 -4.59
C PRO A 40 -16.40 -16.81 -5.51
N THR A 41 -17.17 -16.92 -6.59
CA THR A 41 -16.93 -17.91 -7.66
C THR A 41 -15.93 -17.42 -8.69
N PHE A 42 -15.67 -16.11 -8.73
CA PHE A 42 -14.65 -15.46 -9.55
C PHE A 42 -14.03 -14.33 -8.73
N SER A 43 -12.71 -14.21 -8.76
CA SER A 43 -11.97 -13.12 -8.12
C SER A 43 -10.59 -13.02 -8.75
N GLN A 44 -10.01 -11.82 -8.72
CA GLN A 44 -8.61 -11.60 -9.09
C GLN A 44 -7.66 -12.00 -7.96
N THR A 45 -8.18 -12.08 -6.73
CA THR A 45 -7.39 -12.32 -5.53
C THR A 45 -7.57 -13.74 -5.04
N ILE A 46 -6.46 -14.42 -4.78
CA ILE A 46 -6.42 -15.70 -4.07
C ILE A 46 -5.88 -15.52 -2.65
N LEU A 47 -6.26 -16.44 -1.77
CA LEU A 47 -5.74 -16.57 -0.41
C LEU A 47 -5.12 -17.96 -0.26
N LEU A 48 -3.85 -17.98 0.10
CA LEU A 48 -3.11 -19.16 0.56
C LEU A 48 -3.08 -19.12 2.09
N GLN A 49 -3.85 -20.01 2.72
CA GLN A 49 -4.02 -20.01 4.17
C GLN A 49 -2.80 -20.62 4.88
N ASN A 50 -2.28 -19.91 5.89
CA ASN A 50 -1.19 -20.38 6.76
C ASN A 50 0.04 -20.94 6.01
N LEU A 51 0.37 -20.33 4.86
CA LEU A 51 1.48 -20.77 4.02
C LEU A 51 2.82 -20.33 4.61
N TYR A 52 2.91 -19.07 5.03
CA TYR A 52 4.10 -18.52 5.65
C TYR A 52 4.16 -18.92 7.13
N LEU A 53 5.23 -19.61 7.53
CA LEU A 53 5.54 -19.80 8.93
C LEU A 53 6.66 -18.86 9.31
N ASN A 54 6.38 -17.93 10.21
CA ASN A 54 7.44 -17.10 10.74
C ASN A 54 8.37 -17.98 11.61
N PRO A 55 9.66 -18.12 11.26
CA PRO A 55 10.63 -18.93 12.02
C PRO A 55 10.71 -18.51 13.49
N GLN A 56 10.52 -17.22 13.78
CA GLN A 56 10.52 -16.67 15.14
C GLN A 56 9.30 -17.14 15.95
N ASN A 57 8.16 -17.40 15.29
CA ASN A 57 6.96 -17.94 15.93
C ASN A 57 7.00 -19.47 16.04
N ALA A 58 7.70 -20.16 15.12
CA ALA A 58 7.86 -21.61 15.13
C ALA A 58 8.76 -22.11 16.28
N ALA A 59 9.62 -21.26 16.84
CA ALA A 59 10.51 -21.57 17.97
C ALA A 59 9.82 -21.80 19.34
N LEU A 60 8.48 -21.89 19.38
CA LEU A 60 7.70 -22.22 20.59
C LEU A 60 7.46 -23.73 20.77
N THR A 61 8.16 -24.60 20.04
CA THR A 61 8.08 -26.06 20.21
C THR A 61 9.00 -26.57 21.32
N ALA A 62 8.38 -27.10 22.38
CA ALA A 62 8.82 -28.06 23.42
C ALA A 62 10.15 -27.88 24.19
N ASP A 63 11.22 -27.36 23.60
CA ASP A 63 12.57 -27.39 24.20
C ASP A 63 13.04 -26.05 24.79
N GLY A 64 12.23 -24.98 24.67
CA GLY A 64 12.52 -23.68 25.28
C GLY A 64 13.81 -23.00 24.79
N SER A 65 14.47 -23.55 23.77
CA SER A 65 15.60 -22.94 23.09
C SER A 65 15.07 -21.90 22.12
N HIS A 66 15.12 -20.63 22.53
CA HIS A 66 14.98 -19.53 21.59
C HIS A 66 16.04 -19.70 20.50
N ILE A 67 15.64 -20.08 19.29
CA ILE A 67 16.46 -19.80 18.11
C ILE A 67 16.35 -18.29 17.93
N MET A 68 17.28 -17.55 18.55
CA MET A 68 17.48 -16.13 18.31
C MET A 68 18.06 -16.00 16.89
N LEU A 69 17.23 -16.16 15.87
CA LEU A 69 17.59 -15.74 14.52
C LEU A 69 17.82 -14.24 14.58
N ASP A 70 18.98 -13.81 14.08
CA ASP A 70 19.27 -12.39 13.91
C ASP A 70 18.21 -11.78 12.98
N ASP A 71 17.79 -10.54 13.25
CA ASP A 71 16.74 -9.86 12.47
C ASP A 71 17.10 -9.80 10.98
N VAL A 72 18.40 -9.75 10.67
CA VAL A 72 18.94 -9.80 9.31
C VAL A 72 18.68 -11.16 8.66
N GLN A 73 18.92 -12.25 9.36
CA GLN A 73 18.69 -13.61 8.85
C GLN A 73 17.19 -13.87 8.66
N ALA A 74 16.38 -13.47 9.64
CA ALA A 74 14.92 -13.58 9.55
C ALA A 74 14.33 -12.79 8.38
N GLN A 75 14.92 -11.64 8.05
CA GLN A 75 14.53 -10.87 6.86
C GLN A 75 14.98 -11.55 5.56
N GLN A 76 16.18 -12.13 5.51
CA GLN A 76 16.68 -12.86 4.34
C GLN A 76 15.80 -14.08 4.03
N GLU A 77 15.50 -14.91 5.04
CA GLU A 77 14.61 -16.06 4.88
C GLU A 77 13.20 -15.65 4.43
N TYR A 78 12.71 -14.50 4.92
CA TYR A 78 11.43 -13.96 4.48
C TYR A 78 11.46 -13.48 3.03
N ASP A 79 12.52 -12.78 2.63
CA ASP A 79 12.69 -12.31 1.26
C ASP A 79 12.82 -13.50 0.28
N GLU A 80 13.58 -14.54 0.65
CA GLU A 80 13.70 -15.79 -0.13
C GLU A 80 12.35 -16.49 -0.29
N PHE A 81 11.60 -16.65 0.80
CA PHE A 81 10.23 -17.19 0.75
C PHE A 81 9.32 -16.37 -0.16
N PHE A 82 9.38 -15.04 -0.05
CA PHE A 82 8.54 -14.15 -0.85
C PHE A 82 8.91 -14.25 -2.34
N GLU A 83 10.20 -14.28 -2.67
CA GLU A 83 10.66 -14.46 -4.05
C GLU A 83 10.23 -15.80 -4.63
N GLU A 84 10.43 -16.90 -3.89
CA GLU A 84 10.07 -18.25 -4.34
C GLU A 84 8.59 -18.35 -4.70
N ILE A 85 7.71 -17.88 -3.80
CA ILE A 85 6.26 -17.89 -4.05
C ILE A 85 5.90 -16.94 -5.19
N PHE A 86 6.48 -15.74 -5.25
CA PHE A 86 6.15 -14.77 -6.30
C PHE A 86 6.50 -15.29 -7.69
N VAL A 87 7.72 -15.78 -7.89
CA VAL A 87 8.21 -16.27 -9.19
C VAL A 87 7.44 -17.51 -9.63
N GLU A 88 7.24 -18.46 -8.72
CA GLU A 88 6.50 -19.68 -8.99
C GLU A 88 5.05 -19.40 -9.44
N LEU A 89 4.38 -18.45 -8.79
CA LEU A 89 3.03 -18.07 -9.14
C LEU A 89 2.96 -17.26 -10.44
N GLU A 90 3.90 -16.34 -10.66
CA GLU A 90 3.96 -15.52 -11.86
C GLU A 90 4.24 -16.37 -13.12
N ASP A 91 5.15 -17.34 -13.02
CA ASP A 91 5.57 -18.17 -14.16
C ASP A 91 4.52 -19.23 -14.54
N LYS A 92 3.76 -19.77 -13.57
CA LYS A 92 2.79 -20.86 -13.82
C LYS A 92 1.36 -20.40 -14.10
N TYR A 93 0.93 -19.34 -13.44
CA TYR A 93 -0.47 -18.91 -13.45
C TYR A 93 -0.67 -17.63 -14.25
N GLY A 94 0.00 -16.54 -13.88
CA GLY A 94 -0.15 -15.26 -14.59
C GLY A 94 0.48 -14.08 -13.87
N GLU A 95 0.42 -12.91 -14.52
CA GLU A 95 1.02 -11.66 -14.00
C GLU A 95 0.40 -11.28 -12.65
N ILE A 96 1.26 -11.10 -11.64
CA ILE A 96 0.86 -10.70 -10.29
C ILE A 96 0.86 -9.17 -10.22
N GLU A 97 -0.27 -8.60 -9.81
CA GLU A 97 -0.39 -7.17 -9.56
C GLU A 97 0.14 -6.82 -8.17
N GLU A 98 -0.22 -7.61 -7.17
CA GLU A 98 0.14 -7.36 -5.77
C GLU A 98 0.16 -8.66 -4.97
N MET A 99 1.22 -8.89 -4.20
CA MET A 99 1.33 -10.00 -3.25
C MET A 99 1.68 -9.50 -1.85
N ASN A 100 0.94 -9.99 -0.86
CA ASN A 100 1.01 -9.53 0.53
C ASN A 100 1.01 -10.73 1.50
N VAL A 101 1.90 -10.73 2.49
CA VAL A 101 2.01 -11.77 3.53
C VAL A 101 1.64 -11.21 4.88
N CYS A 102 0.78 -11.92 5.62
CA CYS A 102 0.33 -11.55 6.96
C CYS A 102 1.25 -12.12 8.05
N ASP A 103 1.73 -11.25 8.93
CA ASP A 103 2.46 -11.53 10.17
C ASP A 103 1.56 -11.39 11.40
N ASN A 104 0.26 -11.65 11.22
CA ASN A 104 -0.69 -11.68 12.32
C ASN A 104 -0.39 -12.88 13.24
N LEU A 105 -0.70 -12.74 14.53
CA LEU A 105 -0.63 -13.85 15.50
C LEU A 105 -1.95 -14.60 15.67
N GLY A 106 -3.04 -14.07 15.11
CA GLY A 106 -4.36 -14.67 15.26
C GLY A 106 -4.59 -15.78 14.22
N ASP A 107 -5.17 -16.90 14.65
CA ASP A 107 -5.37 -18.12 13.84
C ASP A 107 -6.04 -17.90 12.48
N HIS A 108 -6.85 -16.86 12.34
CA HIS A 108 -7.57 -16.56 11.10
C HIS A 108 -6.75 -15.78 10.07
N LEU A 109 -5.60 -15.20 10.46
CA LEU A 109 -4.75 -14.38 9.60
C LEU A 109 -3.28 -14.79 9.60
N VAL A 110 -2.84 -15.57 10.58
CA VAL A 110 -1.46 -16.00 10.73
C VAL A 110 -0.97 -16.71 9.46
N GLY A 111 0.13 -16.22 8.90
CA GLY A 111 0.78 -16.84 7.75
C GLY A 111 0.00 -16.78 6.44
N ASN A 112 -1.11 -16.03 6.38
CA ASN A 112 -1.91 -15.91 5.17
C ASN A 112 -1.14 -15.13 4.10
N VAL A 113 -1.13 -15.66 2.88
CA VAL A 113 -0.56 -15.00 1.71
C VAL A 113 -1.68 -14.67 0.75
N TYR A 114 -1.82 -13.38 0.43
CA TYR A 114 -2.78 -12.88 -0.54
C TYR A 114 -2.05 -12.53 -1.82
N VAL A 115 -2.62 -12.96 -2.95
CA VAL A 115 -2.05 -12.71 -4.28
C VAL A 115 -3.15 -12.21 -5.18
N ARG A 116 -3.01 -10.99 -5.70
CA ARG A 116 -3.91 -10.41 -6.69
C ARG A 116 -3.27 -10.54 -8.07
N PHE A 117 -3.90 -11.31 -8.94
CA PHE A 117 -3.52 -11.46 -10.34
C PHE A 117 -4.13 -10.33 -11.19
N HIS A 118 -3.56 -10.11 -12.37
CA HIS A 118 -4.12 -9.17 -13.34
C HIS A 118 -5.44 -9.67 -13.97
N LYS A 119 -5.65 -11.00 -14.01
CA LYS A 119 -6.84 -11.63 -14.57
C LYS A 119 -7.49 -12.61 -13.58
N GLU A 120 -8.81 -12.69 -13.64
CA GLU A 120 -9.61 -13.61 -12.81
C GLU A 120 -9.41 -15.09 -13.20
N GLU A 121 -9.20 -15.36 -14.49
CA GLU A 121 -8.95 -16.72 -15.01
C GLU A 121 -7.66 -17.32 -14.43
N ASP A 122 -6.62 -16.50 -14.26
CA ASP A 122 -5.34 -16.93 -13.71
C ASP A 122 -5.47 -17.31 -12.22
N ALA A 123 -6.29 -16.57 -11.48
CA ALA A 123 -6.62 -16.86 -10.08
C ALA A 123 -7.39 -18.17 -9.92
N GLU A 124 -8.40 -18.42 -10.75
CA GLU A 124 -9.17 -19.66 -10.73
C GLU A 124 -8.29 -20.88 -11.05
N LYS A 125 -7.43 -20.75 -12.08
CA LYS A 125 -6.44 -21.78 -12.43
C LYS A 125 -5.48 -22.05 -11.28
N ALA A 126 -5.01 -20.99 -10.61
CA ALA A 126 -4.11 -21.10 -9.45
C ALA A 126 -4.76 -21.89 -8.31
N VAL A 127 -6.02 -21.59 -7.96
CA VAL A 127 -6.76 -22.32 -6.92
C VAL A 127 -6.92 -23.81 -7.28
N GLY A 128 -7.25 -24.12 -8.53
CA GLY A 128 -7.43 -25.50 -8.99
C GLY A 128 -6.16 -26.35 -8.89
N GLU A 129 -5.00 -25.79 -9.19
CA GLU A 129 -3.73 -26.53 -9.17
C GLU A 129 -3.05 -26.51 -7.78
N LEU A 130 -3.03 -25.36 -7.10
CA LEU A 130 -2.32 -25.19 -5.83
C LEU A 130 -2.88 -26.09 -4.71
N ASN A 131 -4.19 -26.33 -4.68
CA ASN A 131 -4.79 -27.25 -3.69
C ASN A 131 -4.33 -28.71 -3.82
N ASN A 132 -3.69 -29.07 -4.95
CA ASN A 132 -3.13 -30.41 -5.17
C ASN A 132 -1.62 -30.46 -4.92
N ARG A 133 -1.03 -29.37 -4.41
CA ARG A 133 0.42 -29.22 -4.22
C ARG A 133 0.80 -29.15 -2.75
N TRP A 134 2.09 -29.36 -2.51
CA TRP A 134 2.68 -29.35 -1.18
C TRP A 134 3.78 -28.30 -1.13
N PHE A 135 3.87 -27.61 0.01
CA PHE A 135 4.93 -26.64 0.31
C PHE A 135 5.46 -26.91 1.72
N ASN A 136 6.78 -27.08 1.86
CA ASN A 136 7.42 -27.42 3.13
C ASN A 136 6.74 -28.59 3.86
N GLN A 137 6.50 -29.70 3.13
CA GLN A 137 5.87 -30.93 3.63
C GLN A 137 4.45 -30.76 4.16
N ARG A 138 3.77 -29.66 3.83
CA ARG A 138 2.37 -29.42 4.19
C ARG A 138 1.54 -29.21 2.93
N PRO A 139 0.28 -29.68 2.90
CA PRO A 139 -0.62 -29.38 1.81
C PRO A 139 -0.88 -27.88 1.75
N ILE A 140 -0.95 -27.33 0.54
CA ILE A 140 -1.34 -25.94 0.33
C ILE A 140 -2.87 -25.85 0.37
N HIS A 141 -3.40 -24.89 1.13
CA HIS A 141 -4.82 -24.54 1.11
C HIS A 141 -4.99 -23.21 0.39
N CYS A 142 -5.58 -23.25 -0.80
CA CYS A 142 -5.80 -22.09 -1.65
C CYS A 142 -7.31 -21.87 -1.88
N GLU A 143 -7.80 -20.65 -1.73
CA GLU A 143 -9.17 -20.28 -2.06
C GLU A 143 -9.25 -18.92 -2.76
N LEU A 144 -10.33 -18.69 -3.50
CA LEU A 144 -10.64 -17.36 -4.03
C LEU A 144 -11.02 -16.43 -2.87
N SER A 145 -10.39 -15.25 -2.84
CA SER A 145 -10.60 -14.26 -1.80
C SER A 145 -11.48 -13.12 -2.32
N PRO A 146 -12.45 -12.62 -1.52
CA PRO A 146 -13.27 -11.46 -1.89
C PRO A 146 -12.51 -10.12 -1.80
N VAL A 147 -11.26 -10.12 -1.32
CA VAL A 147 -10.48 -8.90 -1.09
C VAL A 147 -10.12 -8.24 -2.42
N THR A 148 -10.61 -7.02 -2.63
CA THR A 148 -10.28 -6.20 -3.80
C THR A 148 -9.28 -5.08 -3.47
N ASP A 149 -9.38 -4.48 -2.28
CA ASP A 149 -8.51 -3.38 -1.83
C ASP A 149 -7.81 -3.72 -0.52
N PHE A 150 -6.50 -3.93 -0.59
CA PHE A 150 -5.68 -4.22 0.59
C PHE A 150 -5.58 -3.02 1.54
N ARG A 151 -5.77 -1.78 1.08
CA ARG A 151 -5.66 -0.59 1.94
C ARG A 151 -6.76 -0.54 2.99
N GLU A 152 -7.94 -1.05 2.66
CA GLU A 152 -9.04 -1.19 3.63
C GLU A 152 -8.84 -2.38 4.57
N ALA A 153 -8.08 -3.39 4.12
CA ALA A 153 -7.82 -4.59 4.90
C ALA A 153 -6.64 -4.48 5.87
N CYS A 154 -5.70 -3.58 5.59
CA CYS A 154 -4.50 -3.37 6.39
C CYS A 154 -4.78 -2.66 7.72
N CYS A 155 -4.07 -3.09 8.76
CA CYS A 155 -4.10 -2.43 10.06
C CYS A 155 -3.24 -1.17 10.04
N ARG A 156 -3.87 0.01 9.98
CA ARG A 156 -3.16 1.31 10.02
C ARG A 156 -2.28 1.49 11.25
N GLN A 157 -2.72 0.97 12.41
CA GLN A 157 -1.93 1.04 13.64
C GLN A 157 -0.66 0.20 13.55
N TYR A 158 -0.71 -0.94 12.84
CA TYR A 158 0.45 -1.80 12.65
C TYR A 158 1.44 -1.18 11.66
N GLU A 159 0.95 -0.55 10.60
CA GLU A 159 1.77 0.21 9.66
C GLU A 159 2.59 1.31 10.36
N MET A 160 2.06 1.90 11.44
CA MET A 160 2.74 2.88 12.29
C MET A 160 3.57 2.26 13.43
N GLY A 161 3.55 0.93 13.62
CA GLY A 161 4.26 0.23 14.69
C GLY A 161 3.58 0.28 16.07
N GLU A 162 2.31 0.66 16.14
CA GLU A 162 1.58 0.94 17.39
C GLU A 162 0.43 -0.03 17.67
N CYS A 163 0.26 -1.09 16.85
CA CYS A 163 -0.83 -2.04 17.07
C CYS A 163 -0.57 -2.91 18.31
N THR A 164 -1.31 -2.62 19.38
CA THR A 164 -1.23 -3.37 20.65
C THR A 164 -2.22 -4.53 20.75
N ARG A 165 -2.98 -4.81 19.69
CA ARG A 165 -4.04 -5.84 19.70
C ARG A 165 -3.51 -7.27 19.63
N GLY A 166 -2.24 -7.47 19.26
CA GLY A 166 -1.62 -8.79 19.12
C GLY A 166 -2.47 -9.74 18.26
N GLY A 167 -2.69 -10.96 18.74
CA GLY A 167 -3.53 -11.98 18.07
C GLY A 167 -5.02 -11.65 17.97
N PHE A 168 -5.50 -10.59 18.63
CA PHE A 168 -6.90 -10.15 18.57
C PHE A 168 -7.14 -9.11 17.46
N CYS A 169 -6.11 -8.70 16.71
CA CYS A 169 -6.30 -7.83 15.57
C CYS A 169 -6.97 -8.59 14.42
N ASN A 170 -8.06 -8.01 13.87
CA ASN A 170 -8.80 -8.58 12.73
C ASN A 170 -8.42 -7.91 11.40
N PHE A 171 -7.37 -7.09 11.38
CA PHE A 171 -6.86 -6.42 10.18
C PHE A 171 -5.49 -6.99 9.83
N MET A 172 -5.13 -6.97 8.56
CA MET A 172 -3.88 -7.53 8.06
C MET A 172 -2.68 -6.77 8.61
N HIS A 173 -1.76 -7.49 9.24
CA HIS A 173 -0.44 -7.02 9.63
C HIS A 173 0.52 -7.46 8.54
N LEU A 174 0.84 -6.58 7.59
CA LEU A 174 1.67 -6.95 6.46
C LEU A 174 3.16 -6.96 6.83
N LYS A 175 3.86 -8.05 6.52
CA LYS A 175 5.31 -8.11 6.66
C LYS A 175 5.98 -7.41 5.47
N PRO A 176 6.76 -6.34 5.68
CA PRO A 176 7.40 -5.63 4.57
C PRO A 176 8.56 -6.46 4.00
N ILE A 177 8.63 -6.53 2.66
CA ILE A 177 9.79 -7.06 1.94
C ILE A 177 10.92 -6.04 1.89
N SER A 178 12.16 -6.49 1.68
CA SER A 178 13.27 -5.57 1.48
C SER A 178 13.05 -4.67 0.26
N ARG A 179 13.62 -3.46 0.33
CA ARG A 179 13.51 -2.47 -0.75
C ARG A 179 14.15 -2.94 -2.05
N GLU A 180 15.18 -3.77 -1.94
CA GLU A 180 15.90 -4.36 -3.07
C GLU A 180 15.00 -5.38 -3.78
N LEU A 181 14.48 -6.36 -3.03
CA LEU A 181 13.56 -7.37 -3.57
C LEU A 181 12.32 -6.73 -4.22
N ARG A 182 11.71 -5.73 -3.55
CA ARG A 182 10.57 -5.00 -4.12
C ARG A 182 10.88 -4.39 -5.48
N ARG A 183 12.08 -3.84 -5.66
CA ARG A 183 12.52 -3.24 -6.93
C ARG A 183 12.77 -4.30 -7.98
N GLU A 184 13.28 -5.46 -7.58
CA GLU A 184 13.56 -6.55 -8.51
C GLU A 184 12.28 -7.21 -9.03
N LEU A 185 11.35 -7.58 -8.16
CA LEU A 185 10.11 -8.26 -8.55
C LEU A 185 9.20 -7.32 -9.35
N TYR A 186 8.81 -6.19 -8.77
CA TYR A 186 7.86 -5.28 -9.40
C TYR A 186 8.49 -4.33 -10.44
N GLY A 187 9.80 -4.10 -10.38
CA GLY A 187 10.51 -3.28 -11.38
C GLY A 187 10.82 -4.02 -12.69
N ARG A 188 10.74 -5.35 -12.71
CA ARG A 188 10.90 -6.17 -13.93
C ARG A 188 9.74 -5.95 -14.93
N SER A 189 8.53 -5.68 -14.46
CA SER A 189 7.35 -5.49 -15.34
C SER A 189 7.52 -4.27 -16.28
N GLY A 190 8.29 -3.24 -15.88
CA GLY A 190 8.65 -2.11 -16.74
C GLY A 190 9.68 -2.41 -17.86
N ARG A 191 10.46 -3.50 -17.75
CA ARG A 191 11.52 -3.84 -18.71
C ARG A 191 11.08 -4.81 -19.82
N LYS A 192 10.06 -5.65 -19.58
CA LYS A 192 9.52 -6.55 -20.62
C LYS A 192 8.81 -5.80 -21.76
N LYS A 193 8.35 -4.56 -21.56
CA LYS A 193 7.74 -3.71 -22.62
C LYS A 193 8.74 -2.94 -23.52
N GLY A 194 10.06 -3.09 -23.30
CA GLY A 194 11.07 -2.23 -23.94
C GLY A 194 12.06 -2.89 -24.92
N ARG A 195 11.92 -4.18 -25.25
CA ARG A 195 12.82 -4.85 -26.22
C ARG A 195 12.16 -5.08 -27.58
N LYS A 196 11.56 -4.04 -28.16
CA LYS A 196 11.36 -3.98 -29.61
C LYS A 196 12.68 -3.53 -30.23
N SER A 197 13.35 -4.47 -30.90
CA SER A 197 14.58 -4.33 -31.69
C SER A 197 14.81 -2.92 -32.26
N ARG A 198 15.65 -2.11 -31.61
CA ARG A 198 16.38 -1.03 -32.29
C ARG A 198 17.77 -1.57 -32.60
N SER A 199 17.91 -2.13 -33.79
CA SER A 199 19.19 -2.38 -34.44
C SER A 199 20.01 -1.10 -34.40
N ARG A 200 20.98 -1.05 -33.48
CA ARG A 200 22.01 -0.01 -33.41
C ARG A 200 23.01 -0.29 -34.54
N SER A 201 22.86 0.40 -35.66
CA SER A 201 24.00 0.61 -36.56
C SER A 201 24.94 1.64 -35.93
N PRO A 202 26.28 1.42 -35.92
CA PRO A 202 27.23 2.38 -35.34
C PRO A 202 27.33 3.64 -36.22
N PRO A 203 27.48 4.86 -35.64
CA PRO A 203 27.79 6.03 -36.43
C PRO A 203 29.28 6.00 -36.82
N THR A 204 29.55 5.75 -38.09
CA THR A 204 30.88 5.97 -38.67
C THR A 204 31.07 7.45 -38.94
N SER A 205 32.04 8.05 -38.26
CA SER A 205 32.61 9.35 -38.59
C SER A 205 33.31 9.30 -39.95
N ASN A 206 32.93 10.15 -40.91
CA ASN A 206 33.92 10.67 -41.86
C ASN A 206 33.53 12.03 -42.47
N SER A 207 34.56 12.84 -42.62
CA SER A 207 34.65 14.20 -43.15
C SER A 207 34.15 14.38 -44.59
N GLY A 208 33.65 15.58 -44.93
CA GLY A 208 33.42 15.97 -46.32
C GLY A 208 32.96 17.43 -46.48
N ARG A 209 33.74 18.21 -47.22
CA ARG A 209 33.70 19.66 -47.43
C ARG A 209 32.86 20.03 -48.68
N ARG A 210 32.46 21.31 -48.80
CA ARG A 210 32.03 22.07 -50.02
C ARG A 210 30.61 21.81 -50.55
N GLU A 211 29.87 22.72 -51.20
CA GLU A 211 29.85 24.18 -51.39
C GLU A 211 28.55 24.51 -52.18
N SER A 212 27.87 25.60 -51.80
CA SER A 212 27.31 26.65 -52.69
C SER A 212 25.96 26.55 -53.45
N LYS A 213 25.31 27.74 -53.48
CA LYS A 213 24.23 28.31 -54.33
C LYS A 213 22.77 28.02 -53.92
N GLY A 214 21.87 29.00 -53.76
CA GLY A 214 21.90 30.46 -53.95
C GLY A 214 20.54 31.09 -53.56
N SER A 215 20.58 32.29 -52.94
CA SER A 215 20.08 33.60 -53.43
C SER A 215 18.57 33.88 -53.39
N ARG A 216 18.20 34.90 -52.57
CA ARG A 216 17.31 36.06 -52.86
C ARG A 216 17.11 36.84 -51.55
N ASP A 217 17.88 37.91 -51.31
CA ASP A 217 17.59 39.33 -51.62
C ASP A 217 16.57 39.97 -50.67
N ARG A 218 16.99 40.90 -49.80
CA ARG A 218 16.87 42.37 -50.00
C ARG A 218 17.17 43.14 -48.69
N GLU A 219 18.25 43.92 -48.70
CA GLU A 219 18.55 44.97 -47.72
C GLU A 219 17.71 46.22 -47.99
N GLU A 220 17.42 47.04 -46.96
CA GLU A 220 17.81 48.46 -46.98
C GLU A 220 17.79 49.09 -45.59
N ARG A 221 18.83 49.88 -45.32
CA ARG A 221 19.11 50.67 -44.11
C ARG A 221 18.41 52.02 -44.21
N ASN A 222 18.05 52.67 -43.07
CA ASN A 222 18.50 54.05 -42.86
C ASN A 222 18.39 54.57 -41.42
N ASN A 223 19.18 55.62 -41.19
CA ASN A 223 19.66 56.20 -39.95
C ASN A 223 18.94 57.52 -39.59
N SER A 224 19.05 57.89 -38.31
CA SER A 224 19.09 59.25 -37.72
C SER A 224 17.84 59.96 -37.14
N SER A 225 18.06 60.43 -35.90
CA SER A 225 17.79 61.76 -35.31
C SER A 225 16.38 62.21 -34.82
N ARG A 226 16.31 62.41 -33.49
CA ARG A 226 15.82 63.58 -32.71
C ARG A 226 14.48 64.26 -33.10
N GLU A 227 13.50 64.31 -32.19
CA GLU A 227 13.08 65.49 -31.38
C GLU A 227 11.66 65.37 -30.76
N ASN A 228 11.54 65.89 -29.52
CA ASN A 228 10.42 66.58 -28.86
C ASN A 228 8.96 66.06 -28.86
N GLY A 229 8.36 66.06 -27.66
CA GLY A 229 6.94 66.41 -27.49
C GLY A 229 6.14 65.69 -26.38
N ARG A 230 6.18 66.20 -25.14
CA ARG A 230 5.15 66.06 -24.08
C ARG A 230 3.79 66.66 -24.55
N PRO A 231 2.60 66.41 -23.93
CA PRO A 231 2.34 66.50 -22.48
C PRO A 231 1.34 65.47 -21.86
N GLU A 232 1.54 65.11 -20.59
CA GLU A 232 0.73 65.42 -19.39
C GLU A 232 -0.77 65.07 -19.42
N ARG A 233 -1.19 64.24 -18.44
CA ARG A 233 -2.13 64.69 -17.38
C ARG A 233 -1.95 63.87 -16.10
N GLU A 234 -1.63 64.61 -15.06
CA GLU A 234 -1.53 64.20 -13.65
C GLU A 234 -2.90 64.14 -12.96
N ARG A 235 -2.95 63.35 -11.87
CA ARG A 235 -3.37 63.68 -10.49
C ARG A 235 -3.90 62.39 -9.87
N GLY A 236 -3.47 61.87 -8.72
CA GLY A 236 -2.68 62.32 -7.56
C GLY A 236 -3.13 61.34 -6.45
N GLY A 237 -2.34 60.77 -5.56
CA GLY A 237 -1.18 61.29 -4.85
C GLY A 237 -1.58 61.47 -3.37
N ARG A 238 -1.12 60.55 -2.50
CA ARG A 238 -0.87 60.62 -1.02
C ARG A 238 -1.00 59.20 -0.46
N GLY A 239 -0.05 58.59 0.26
CA GLY A 239 1.17 59.07 0.89
C GLY A 239 1.20 58.60 2.35
N GLY A 240 2.24 57.83 2.72
CA GLY A 240 2.68 57.53 4.10
C GLY A 240 1.75 56.62 4.91
N GLY A 241 2.20 55.69 5.76
CA GLY A 241 3.52 55.46 6.34
C GLY A 241 3.33 54.98 7.79
N GLY A 242 4.04 53.91 8.18
CA GLY A 242 4.55 53.71 9.54
C GLY A 242 3.61 53.21 10.65
N GLY A 243 3.83 51.95 11.08
CA GLY A 243 4.43 51.67 12.39
C GLY A 243 3.56 51.57 13.66
N GLY A 244 3.90 50.58 14.50
CA GLY A 244 3.69 50.58 15.97
C GLY A 244 2.49 49.77 16.45
N ALA A 245 2.70 48.61 17.11
CA ALA A 245 2.92 48.46 18.57
C ALA A 245 1.59 48.51 19.36
N GLU A 246 1.10 47.37 19.87
CA GLU A 246 1.34 46.83 21.22
C GLU A 246 0.25 47.19 22.24
N ARG A 247 0.00 46.22 23.15
CA ARG A 247 -0.79 46.25 24.41
C ARG A 247 -2.30 46.18 24.25
N GLY A 248 -3.05 45.38 25.02
CA GLY A 248 -2.75 44.63 26.24
C GLY A 248 -3.90 44.81 27.24
N ASP A 249 -4.11 43.79 28.10
CA ASP A 249 -4.91 43.79 29.35
C ASP A 249 -6.45 43.85 29.25
N ARG A 250 -7.28 43.23 30.11
CA ARG A 250 -7.10 42.49 31.38
C ARG A 250 -8.43 41.84 31.81
N GLY A 251 -8.33 40.82 32.68
CA GLY A 251 -9.31 40.48 33.73
C GLY A 251 -10.27 39.32 33.36
N GLY A 252 -10.42 38.22 34.10
CA GLY A 252 -10.04 37.87 35.46
C GLY A 252 -11.28 37.77 36.35
N ASP A 253 -11.75 36.56 36.66
CA ASP A 253 -12.45 36.30 37.93
C ASP A 253 -12.42 34.82 38.36
N ARG A 254 -12.44 34.66 39.68
CA ARG A 254 -12.15 33.45 40.47
C ARG A 254 -13.44 32.80 41.00
N ARG A 255 -13.25 31.62 41.64
CA ARG A 255 -14.11 30.90 42.63
C ARG A 255 -15.08 29.89 42.03
N ASP A 256 -15.39 28.74 42.64
CA ASP A 256 -14.99 28.04 43.85
C ASP A 256 -15.60 26.61 43.76
N ARG A 257 -14.93 25.62 44.39
CA ARG A 257 -15.50 24.45 45.12
C ARG A 257 -16.49 23.50 44.39
N ARG A 258 -16.13 22.21 44.37
CA ARG A 258 -16.56 21.25 45.41
C ARG A 258 -15.88 19.88 45.29
N ARG A 259 -15.35 19.44 46.44
CA ARG A 259 -14.99 18.06 46.78
C ARG A 259 -16.26 17.21 46.88
N SER A 260 -16.20 15.96 46.44
CA SER A 260 -16.94 14.84 47.05
C SER A 260 -16.09 13.57 46.97
N ARG A 261 -15.56 13.18 48.14
CA ARG A 261 -15.12 11.83 48.45
C ARG A 261 -16.38 11.01 48.74
N SER A 262 -16.50 9.80 48.20
CA SER A 262 -17.25 8.72 48.84
C SER A 262 -16.36 7.49 48.94
N ARG A 263 -15.98 7.20 50.18
CA ARG A 263 -15.60 5.88 50.66
C ARG A 263 -16.91 5.12 50.86
N ASP A 264 -17.03 3.93 50.33
CA ASP A 264 -17.88 2.91 50.92
C ASP A 264 -17.01 1.70 51.28
N ARG A 265 -16.96 1.47 52.58
CA ARG A 265 -16.34 0.37 53.28
C ARG A 265 -17.49 -0.52 53.72
N HIS A 266 -17.55 -1.74 53.19
CA HIS A 266 -18.19 -2.84 53.89
C HIS A 266 -17.23 -4.02 53.93
N GLY A 267 -16.79 -4.33 55.14
CA GLY A 267 -16.07 -5.54 55.45
C GLY A 267 -17.05 -6.67 55.73
N ARG A 268 -16.61 -7.87 55.39
CA ARG A 268 -16.94 -9.12 56.07
C ARG A 268 -15.67 -9.97 56.08
N TYR A 269 -15.53 -10.70 57.18
CA TYR A 269 -14.43 -11.56 57.63
C TYR A 269 -13.33 -10.84 58.41
#